data_AF-A0A1D6HSU0-F1
#
_entry.id   AF-A0A1D6HSU0-F1
#
_cell.length_a   1.000
_cell.length_b   1.000
_cell.length_c   1.000
_cell.angle_alpha   90.00
_cell.angle_beta   90.00
_cell.angle_gamma   90.00
#
_symmetry.space_group_name_H-M   'P 1'
#
loop_
_entity.id
_entity.type
_entity.pdbx_description
1 polymer ?
#
loop_
_entity_poly.entity_id
_entity_poly.type
_entity_poly.pdbx_seq_one_letter_code
_entity_poly.pdbx_strand_id
1 'polypeptide(L)'
;MAFAQFKEEVAKEFGIPTQFQRFWLWAKRQNHTYRPNRPLCPQDEAHTVGQLKELVNKAHNAELKLFLEVELGLDLKPLPLPDKTREDIFLLFKLYEPEKEQLRYVGRLFVKASGRPQDILPKLKMLAGFSQDDDIELYEEIKFEPNVMCEYIDNRLLFRSCQLEDGDIICFQKSSKADSADRYRFPDVPSFLTYIRNRQVVHFRSLEKPKEDDFFLEMSKIFTYDQVVEKVAEKLGVDDPSKIRLTSHNCYSQQPKPQPIKYRGVERLLDMLIHYNQTSDILYYEVLDIPLPELQALKTLKVTYHHATKDEVSVHSIRLPKNSTVGDVLNDIKTKVELSHPNAELRLLEVFYHKIYKVFAPNEKIENINDQYWTLRAEEVPDEEKNLGPFDRLIHVYHFTKDTQNQTQVQNFGEPFFMVIREDETLSSIKERIQRKLKVPDEDFSKWKFAYISLGRPDYFEDSDTVALKFQRNMYGAWEQYLGLEHPDTAPRKAHTINQNRHSFERPVKIYN
;
A
#
# COMPACT_ATOMS: atom_id res chain seq x y z
N MET A 1 46.16 17.87 -7.51
CA MET A 1 47.08 16.71 -7.44
C MET A 1 47.37 16.23 -8.85
N ALA A 2 48.64 16.05 -9.21
CA ALA A 2 49.01 15.45 -10.49
C ALA A 2 48.60 13.97 -10.53
N PHE A 3 48.25 13.42 -11.69
CA PHE A 3 47.84 12.00 -11.74
C PHE A 3 48.98 11.04 -11.33
N ALA A 4 50.23 11.35 -11.68
CA ALA A 4 51.39 10.59 -11.20
C ALA A 4 51.48 10.52 -9.66
N GLN A 5 51.22 11.63 -8.96
CA GLN A 5 51.16 11.65 -7.49
C GLN A 5 50.01 10.77 -6.97
N PHE A 6 48.87 10.78 -7.65
CA PHE A 6 47.75 9.90 -7.31
C PHE A 6 48.12 8.42 -7.44
N LYS A 7 48.86 8.01 -8.49
CA LYS A 7 49.35 6.62 -8.64
C LYS A 7 50.26 6.20 -7.48
N GLU A 8 51.11 7.11 -7.00
CA GLU A 8 51.98 6.86 -5.84
C GLU A 8 51.17 6.71 -4.54
N GLU A 9 50.11 7.51 -4.33
CA GLU A 9 49.21 7.34 -3.19
C GLU A 9 48.46 6.00 -3.27
N VAL A 10 47.98 5.60 -4.45
CA VAL A 10 47.40 4.26 -4.68
C VAL A 10 48.45 3.16 -4.43
N ALA A 11 49.70 3.37 -4.81
CA ALA A 11 50.76 2.40 -4.58
C ALA A 11 51.03 2.19 -3.08
N LYS A 12 51.01 3.26 -2.30
CA LYS A 12 51.16 3.19 -0.83
C LYS A 12 49.98 2.48 -0.17
N GLU A 13 48.76 2.82 -0.59
CA GLU A 13 47.53 2.29 0.01
C GLU A 13 47.35 0.79 -0.29
N PHE A 14 47.54 0.39 -1.55
CA PHE A 14 47.27 -0.99 -1.99
C PHE A 14 48.53 -1.87 -2.04
N GLY A 15 49.72 -1.30 -1.83
CA GLY A 15 50.99 -2.03 -1.94
C GLY A 15 51.36 -2.43 -3.37
N ILE A 16 50.85 -1.73 -4.38
CA ILE A 16 51.01 -2.08 -5.80
C ILE A 16 51.87 -1.01 -6.46
N PRO A 17 53.14 -1.29 -6.81
CA PRO A 17 54.02 -0.32 -7.44
C PRO A 17 53.43 0.28 -8.73
N THR A 18 53.74 1.54 -9.01
CA THR A 18 53.11 2.32 -10.09
C THR A 18 53.31 1.74 -11.49
N GLN A 19 54.40 1.01 -11.71
CA GLN A 19 54.68 0.28 -12.97
C GLN A 19 53.76 -0.93 -13.22
N PHE A 20 53.05 -1.42 -12.20
CA PHE A 20 52.11 -2.55 -12.30
C PHE A 20 50.64 -2.11 -12.27
N GLN A 21 50.40 -0.79 -12.30
CA GLN A 21 49.06 -0.21 -12.30
C GLN A 21 48.68 0.23 -13.71
N ARG A 22 47.55 -0.28 -14.24
CA ARG A 22 46.88 0.31 -15.41
C ARG A 22 45.49 0.78 -15.05
N PHE A 23 45.25 2.08 -15.20
CA PHE A 23 43.93 2.65 -14.97
C PHE A 23 43.11 2.65 -16.26
N TRP A 24 41.85 2.29 -16.13
CA TRP A 24 40.84 2.34 -17.18
C TRP A 24 39.78 3.36 -16.84
N LEU A 25 39.30 4.09 -17.84
CA LEU A 25 38.13 4.94 -17.70
C LEU A 25 36.90 4.08 -17.43
N TRP A 26 36.23 4.33 -16.32
CA TRP A 26 34.95 3.70 -15.99
C TRP A 26 33.81 4.56 -16.54
N ALA A 27 33.22 4.14 -17.65
CA ALA A 27 32.30 4.97 -18.41
C ALA A 27 30.88 4.40 -18.45
N LYS A 28 29.88 5.30 -18.45
CA LYS A 28 28.48 4.97 -18.74
C LYS A 28 28.30 4.83 -20.25
N ARG A 29 27.81 3.67 -20.71
CA ARG A 29 27.47 3.43 -22.13
C ARG A 29 26.05 3.93 -22.46
N GLN A 30 25.70 3.94 -23.75
CA GLN A 30 24.36 4.35 -24.22
C GLN A 30 23.24 3.48 -23.62
N ASN A 31 23.51 2.18 -23.39
CA ASN A 31 22.59 1.24 -22.76
C ASN A 31 22.51 1.38 -21.21
N HIS A 32 23.05 2.47 -20.65
CA HIS A 32 23.09 2.79 -19.22
C HIS A 32 23.90 1.84 -18.33
N THR A 33 24.64 0.88 -18.90
CA THR A 33 25.62 0.10 -18.16
C THR A 33 26.89 0.89 -17.91
N TYR A 34 27.64 0.50 -16.88
CA TYR A 34 28.96 1.03 -16.59
C TYR A 34 30.02 -0.05 -16.79
N ARG A 35 31.06 0.23 -17.57
CA ARG A 35 32.11 -0.73 -17.93
C ARG A 35 33.48 -0.04 -18.00
N PRO A 36 34.60 -0.80 -17.86
CA PRO A 36 35.92 -0.32 -18.27
C PRO A 36 35.89 -0.05 -19.78
N ASN A 37 36.12 1.20 -20.19
CA ASN A 37 35.99 1.60 -21.60
C ASN A 37 37.33 1.55 -22.34
N ARG A 38 38.34 2.24 -21.83
CA ARG A 38 39.69 2.26 -22.40
C ARG A 38 40.73 2.53 -21.31
N PRO A 39 41.98 2.07 -21.48
CA PRO A 39 43.06 2.45 -20.58
C PRO A 39 43.40 3.93 -20.74
N LEU A 40 43.92 4.54 -19.67
CA LEU A 40 44.53 5.86 -19.72
C LEU A 40 45.80 5.80 -20.56
N CYS A 41 45.97 6.78 -21.45
CA CYS A 41 47.20 6.93 -22.20
C CYS A 41 48.20 7.82 -21.45
N PRO A 42 49.49 7.85 -21.84
CA PRO A 42 50.47 8.72 -21.19
C PRO A 42 50.10 10.21 -21.21
N GLN A 43 49.34 10.66 -22.22
CA GLN A 43 48.84 12.04 -22.28
C GLN A 43 47.74 12.28 -21.24
N ASP A 44 46.85 11.31 -21.00
CA ASP A 44 45.85 11.40 -19.93
C ASP A 44 46.53 11.48 -18.55
N GLU A 45 47.54 10.62 -18.30
CA GLU A 45 48.29 10.58 -17.04
C GLU A 45 49.19 11.82 -16.81
N ALA A 46 49.45 12.62 -17.84
CA ALA A 46 50.20 13.88 -17.70
C ALA A 46 49.36 15.01 -17.07
N HIS A 47 48.04 14.88 -17.04
CA HIS A 47 47.15 15.88 -16.46
C HIS A 47 47.05 15.76 -14.93
N THR A 48 46.47 16.80 -14.30
CA THR A 48 46.00 16.66 -12.92
C THR A 48 44.71 15.84 -12.87
N VAL A 49 44.42 15.22 -11.72
CA VAL A 49 43.17 14.45 -11.50
C VAL A 49 41.93 15.30 -11.81
N GLY A 50 41.95 16.58 -11.45
CA GLY A 50 40.84 17.52 -11.72
C GLY A 50 40.66 17.80 -13.21
N GLN A 51 41.74 18.03 -13.94
CA GLN A 51 41.69 18.23 -15.40
C GLN A 51 41.23 16.97 -16.13
N LEU A 52 41.75 15.80 -15.75
CA LEU A 52 41.32 14.52 -16.34
C LEU A 52 39.82 14.28 -16.10
N LYS A 53 39.32 14.63 -14.91
CA LYS A 53 37.87 14.59 -14.61
C LYS A 53 37.08 15.49 -15.57
N GLU A 54 37.49 16.74 -15.77
CA GLU A 54 36.79 17.70 -16.65
C GLU A 54 36.79 17.26 -18.12
N LEU A 55 37.86 16.63 -18.59
CA LEU A 55 37.98 16.14 -19.97
C LEU A 55 37.08 14.94 -20.25
N VAL A 56 36.92 14.03 -19.28
CA VAL A 56 36.18 12.78 -19.44
C VAL A 56 34.69 12.95 -19.10
N ASN A 57 34.35 13.76 -18.08
CA ASN A 57 32.98 13.99 -17.64
C ASN A 57 32.44 15.32 -18.17
N LYS A 58 31.75 15.29 -19.32
CA LYS A 58 31.03 16.46 -19.88
C LYS A 58 29.74 16.82 -19.12
N ALA A 59 29.18 15.89 -18.37
CA ALA A 59 28.11 16.14 -17.43
C ALA A 59 28.74 16.37 -16.05
N HIS A 60 28.28 17.38 -15.30
CA HIS A 60 28.78 17.83 -13.99
C HIS A 60 28.73 16.77 -12.87
N ASN A 61 29.34 15.59 -13.07
CA ASN A 61 29.48 14.55 -12.07
C ASN A 61 30.62 14.93 -11.12
N ALA A 62 30.40 14.79 -9.81
CA ALA A 62 31.37 15.23 -8.80
C ALA A 62 32.65 14.38 -8.78
N GLU A 63 32.62 13.17 -9.33
CA GLU A 63 33.65 12.13 -9.15
C GLU A 63 34.27 11.66 -10.47
N LEU A 64 35.57 11.32 -10.43
CA LEU A 64 36.25 10.56 -11.48
C LEU A 64 36.28 9.08 -11.08
N LYS A 65 35.65 8.22 -11.88
CA LYS A 65 35.61 6.77 -11.63
C LYS A 65 36.60 6.07 -12.56
N LEU A 66 37.46 5.23 -11.98
CA LEU A 66 38.49 4.47 -12.69
C LEU A 66 38.43 3.01 -12.27
N PHE A 67 38.79 2.12 -13.19
CA PHE A 67 39.05 0.71 -12.91
C PHE A 67 40.56 0.46 -12.91
N LEU A 68 41.10 -0.03 -11.80
CA LEU A 68 42.52 -0.37 -11.67
C LEU A 68 42.73 -1.83 -12.05
N GLU A 69 43.38 -2.06 -13.19
CA GLU A 69 43.86 -3.38 -13.62
C GLU A 69 45.21 -3.67 -12.95
N VAL A 70 45.32 -4.86 -12.37
CA VAL A 70 46.52 -5.40 -11.72
C VAL A 70 46.59 -6.89 -12.06
N GLU A 71 47.79 -7.40 -12.32
CA GLU A 71 48.05 -8.82 -12.46
C GLU A 71 48.91 -9.28 -11.28
N LEU A 72 48.50 -10.37 -10.63
CA LEU A 72 49.25 -10.97 -9.52
C LEU A 72 49.77 -12.36 -9.94
N GLY A 73 51.04 -12.63 -9.63
CA GLY A 73 51.62 -13.95 -9.78
C GLY A 73 51.08 -14.96 -8.77
N LEU A 74 51.50 -16.21 -8.91
CA LEU A 74 51.15 -17.29 -7.96
C LEU A 74 51.66 -17.00 -6.53
N ASP A 75 52.71 -16.18 -6.40
CA ASP A 75 53.26 -15.71 -5.13
C ASP A 75 52.57 -14.43 -4.62
N LEU A 76 51.43 -14.05 -5.23
CA LEU A 76 50.65 -12.84 -4.96
C LEU A 76 51.43 -11.53 -5.16
N LYS A 77 52.53 -11.56 -5.90
CA LYS A 77 53.29 -10.35 -6.23
C LYS A 77 52.80 -9.72 -7.55
N PRO A 78 52.79 -8.39 -7.65
CA PRO A 78 52.43 -7.71 -8.90
C PRO A 78 53.35 -8.09 -10.06
N LEU A 79 52.74 -8.38 -11.21
CA LEU A 79 53.42 -8.68 -12.46
C LEU A 79 53.25 -7.53 -13.46
N PRO A 80 54.21 -7.34 -14.39
CA PRO A 80 54.04 -6.43 -15.52
C PRO A 80 52.77 -6.76 -16.31
N LEU A 81 51.95 -5.74 -16.56
CA LEU A 81 50.74 -5.90 -17.36
C LEU A 81 51.10 -6.02 -18.84
N PRO A 82 50.48 -6.94 -19.60
CA PRO A 82 50.76 -7.11 -21.02
C PRO A 82 50.30 -5.88 -21.81
N ASP A 83 51.10 -5.39 -22.74
CA ASP A 83 50.74 -4.24 -23.57
C ASP A 83 49.45 -4.50 -24.35
N LYS A 84 48.51 -3.56 -24.27
CA LYS A 84 47.26 -3.61 -25.03
C LYS A 84 47.49 -3.04 -26.42
N THR A 85 47.37 -3.87 -27.44
CA THR A 85 47.37 -3.44 -28.84
C THR A 85 45.97 -3.01 -29.28
N ARG A 86 45.86 -2.31 -30.43
CA ARG A 86 44.56 -1.92 -31.00
C ARG A 86 43.69 -3.10 -31.43
N GLU A 87 44.29 -4.27 -31.62
CA GLU A 87 43.58 -5.50 -31.96
C GLU A 87 43.10 -6.28 -30.73
N ASP A 88 43.54 -5.90 -29.53
CA ASP A 88 43.13 -6.58 -28.29
C ASP A 88 41.81 -6.03 -27.77
N ILE A 89 40.94 -6.93 -27.33
CA ILE A 89 39.69 -6.65 -26.62
C ILE A 89 39.83 -7.19 -25.20
N PHE A 90 39.53 -6.35 -24.22
CA PHE A 90 39.51 -6.68 -22.81
C PHE A 90 38.14 -7.23 -22.41
N LEU A 91 38.06 -8.53 -22.12
CA LEU A 91 36.82 -9.20 -21.73
C LEU A 91 36.88 -9.67 -20.29
N LEU A 92 35.74 -9.58 -19.59
CA LEU A 92 35.54 -10.11 -18.25
C LEU A 92 34.66 -11.37 -18.32
N PHE A 93 34.92 -12.34 -17.45
CA PHE A 93 34.25 -13.64 -17.48
C PHE A 93 33.56 -13.95 -16.16
N LYS A 94 32.32 -14.43 -16.27
CA LYS A 94 31.54 -14.93 -15.13
C LYS A 94 31.10 -16.36 -15.40
N LEU A 95 31.23 -17.25 -14.40
CA LEU A 95 30.71 -18.61 -14.47
C LEU A 95 29.38 -18.66 -13.74
N TYR A 96 28.37 -19.21 -14.39
CA TYR A 96 27.11 -19.59 -13.78
C TYR A 96 27.10 -21.08 -13.44
N GLU A 97 26.71 -21.39 -12.21
CA GLU A 97 26.56 -22.76 -11.70
C GLU A 97 25.08 -22.99 -11.34
N PRO A 98 24.28 -23.63 -12.23
CA PRO A 98 22.85 -23.87 -12.01
C PRO A 98 22.54 -24.64 -10.72
N GLU A 99 23.41 -25.58 -10.33
CA GLU A 99 23.26 -26.37 -9.09
C GLU A 99 23.27 -25.50 -7.82
N LYS A 100 23.98 -24.38 -7.87
CA LYS A 100 24.16 -23.47 -6.74
C LYS A 100 23.35 -22.19 -6.87
N GLU A 101 22.72 -21.96 -8.02
CA GLU A 101 22.07 -20.70 -8.39
C GLU A 101 23.01 -19.50 -8.16
N GLN A 102 24.28 -19.62 -8.57
CA GLN A 102 25.32 -18.62 -8.33
C GLN A 102 26.06 -18.23 -9.61
N LEU A 103 26.30 -16.92 -9.74
CA LEU A 103 27.14 -16.35 -10.78
C LEU A 103 28.40 -15.77 -10.14
N ARG A 104 29.57 -16.31 -10.48
CA ARG A 104 30.86 -15.90 -9.91
C ARG A 104 31.78 -15.29 -10.94
N TYR A 105 32.60 -14.33 -10.53
CA TYR A 105 33.67 -13.81 -11.39
C TYR A 105 34.80 -14.84 -11.52
N VAL A 106 35.30 -15.02 -12.74
CA VAL A 106 36.30 -16.05 -13.09
C VAL A 106 37.61 -15.45 -13.58
N GLY A 107 37.61 -14.14 -13.84
CA GLY A 107 38.77 -13.42 -14.31
C GLY A 107 38.49 -12.66 -15.60
N ARG A 108 39.57 -12.32 -16.28
CA ARG A 108 39.58 -11.45 -17.45
C ARG A 108 40.60 -11.94 -18.46
N LEU A 109 40.40 -11.63 -19.74
CA LEU A 109 41.34 -11.97 -20.81
C LEU A 109 41.45 -10.82 -21.81
N PHE A 110 42.64 -10.68 -22.40
CA PHE A 110 42.78 -10.00 -23.68
C PHE A 110 42.61 -11.03 -24.79
N VAL A 111 41.72 -10.73 -25.73
CA VAL A 111 41.49 -11.55 -26.92
C VAL A 111 41.74 -10.73 -28.17
N LYS A 112 42.16 -11.36 -29.26
CA LYS A 112 42.29 -10.67 -30.55
C LYS A 112 40.91 -10.48 -31.18
N ALA A 113 40.61 -9.29 -31.67
CA ALA A 113 39.37 -8.98 -32.36
C ALA A 113 39.12 -9.87 -33.60
N SER A 114 40.20 -10.37 -34.21
CA SER A 114 40.22 -11.33 -35.32
C SER A 114 40.19 -12.80 -34.88
N GLY A 115 40.24 -13.09 -33.57
CA GLY A 115 40.09 -14.44 -33.02
C GLY A 115 38.64 -14.86 -32.87
N ARG A 116 38.41 -16.12 -32.47
CA ARG A 116 37.07 -16.69 -32.24
C ARG A 116 36.87 -17.06 -30.77
N PRO A 117 35.63 -17.02 -30.24
CA PRO A 117 35.36 -17.48 -28.87
C PRO A 117 35.73 -18.94 -28.62
N GLN A 118 35.66 -19.81 -29.65
CA GLN A 118 36.14 -21.20 -29.53
C GLN A 118 37.63 -21.30 -29.11
N ASP A 119 38.46 -20.33 -29.48
CA ASP A 119 39.91 -20.35 -29.25
C ASP A 119 40.26 -20.14 -27.76
N ILE A 120 39.35 -19.54 -26.99
CA ILE A 120 39.54 -19.28 -25.56
C ILE A 120 38.87 -20.31 -24.65
N LEU A 121 38.05 -21.21 -25.19
CA LEU A 121 37.33 -22.21 -24.38
C LEU A 121 38.27 -23.06 -23.52
N PRO A 122 39.42 -23.57 -24.00
CA PRO A 122 40.32 -24.35 -23.15
C PRO A 122 40.79 -23.59 -21.91
N LYS A 123 41.05 -22.29 -22.06
CA LYS A 123 41.45 -21.39 -20.98
C LYS A 123 40.29 -21.11 -20.02
N LEU A 124 39.08 -20.91 -20.53
CA LEU A 124 37.89 -20.74 -19.69
C LEU A 124 37.58 -22.00 -18.87
N LYS A 125 37.68 -23.19 -19.48
CA LYS A 125 37.54 -24.48 -18.78
C LYS A 125 38.57 -24.62 -17.66
N MET A 126 39.82 -24.27 -17.92
CA MET A 126 40.88 -24.27 -16.89
C MET A 126 40.56 -23.32 -15.74
N LEU A 127 40.13 -22.08 -16.02
CA LEU A 127 39.76 -21.10 -14.99
C LEU A 127 38.49 -21.50 -14.21
N ALA A 128 37.59 -22.23 -14.86
CA ALA A 128 36.38 -22.77 -14.23
C ALA A 128 36.64 -24.04 -13.41
N GLY A 129 37.77 -24.73 -13.62
CA GLY A 129 38.06 -26.04 -13.04
C GLY A 129 37.34 -27.19 -13.74
N PHE A 130 37.00 -27.02 -15.02
CA PHE A 130 36.31 -28.02 -15.84
C PHE A 130 37.28 -28.96 -16.56
N SER A 131 36.78 -30.14 -16.93
CA SER A 131 37.48 -31.03 -17.85
C SER A 131 37.56 -30.39 -19.24
N GLN A 132 38.61 -30.68 -20.01
CA GLN A 132 38.70 -30.18 -21.38
C GLN A 132 37.64 -30.78 -22.31
N ASP A 133 37.06 -31.92 -21.94
CA ASP A 133 35.95 -32.58 -22.64
C ASP A 133 34.57 -32.01 -22.27
N ASP A 134 34.47 -31.15 -21.25
CA ASP A 134 33.19 -30.53 -20.88
C ASP A 134 32.77 -29.51 -21.94
N ASP A 135 31.56 -29.62 -22.48
CA ASP A 135 30.98 -28.59 -23.34
C ASP A 135 30.51 -27.40 -22.51
N ILE A 136 30.78 -26.18 -23.02
CA ILE A 136 30.38 -24.93 -22.37
C ILE A 136 29.68 -24.00 -23.36
N GLU A 137 28.70 -23.27 -22.86
CA GLU A 137 27.94 -22.25 -23.58
C GLU A 137 28.37 -20.86 -23.11
N LEU A 138 28.38 -19.91 -24.04
CA LEU A 138 28.78 -18.53 -23.80
C LEU A 138 27.59 -17.60 -24.04
N TYR A 139 27.42 -16.64 -23.15
CA TYR A 139 26.39 -15.61 -23.20
C TYR A 139 27.00 -14.24 -22.94
N GLU A 140 26.60 -13.25 -23.73
CA GLU A 140 26.96 -11.85 -23.48
C GLU A 140 25.98 -11.25 -22.48
N GLU A 141 26.48 -10.70 -21.37
CA GLU A 141 25.69 -9.85 -20.49
C GLU A 141 25.69 -8.42 -21.05
N ILE A 142 24.61 -8.01 -21.73
CA ILE A 142 24.56 -6.72 -22.43
C ILE A 142 24.05 -5.61 -21.51
N LYS A 143 22.87 -5.81 -20.89
CA LYS A 143 22.26 -4.85 -19.96
C LYS A 143 21.26 -5.50 -19.01
N PHE A 144 20.98 -4.80 -17.91
CA PHE A 144 20.02 -5.23 -16.88
C PHE A 144 18.72 -4.41 -16.89
N GLU A 145 18.83 -3.12 -17.23
CA GLU A 145 17.74 -2.14 -17.20
C GLU A 145 17.49 -1.53 -18.60
N PRO A 146 16.23 -1.24 -18.99
CA PRO A 146 15.00 -1.56 -18.26
C PRO A 146 14.63 -3.03 -18.37
N ASN A 147 15.33 -3.85 -19.17
CA ASN A 147 15.14 -5.30 -19.25
C ASN A 147 16.48 -6.02 -19.36
N VAL A 148 16.56 -7.22 -18.77
CA VAL A 148 17.71 -8.10 -18.92
C VAL A 148 17.86 -8.47 -20.39
N MET A 149 19.03 -8.20 -20.94
CA MET A 149 19.42 -8.59 -22.28
C MET A 149 20.70 -9.42 -22.13
N CYS A 150 20.56 -10.71 -22.35
CA CYS A 150 21.65 -11.67 -22.29
C CYS A 150 21.53 -12.59 -23.49
N GLU A 151 22.51 -12.52 -24.40
CA GLU A 151 22.44 -13.14 -25.72
C GLU A 151 23.44 -14.27 -25.84
N TYR A 152 23.06 -15.34 -26.54
CA TYR A 152 23.96 -16.45 -26.82
C TYR A 152 25.06 -16.01 -27.80
N ILE A 153 26.31 -16.40 -27.51
CA ILE A 153 27.46 -16.11 -28.37
C ILE A 153 27.77 -17.34 -29.22
N ASP A 154 27.65 -17.20 -30.55
CA ASP A 154 28.12 -18.22 -31.48
C ASP A 154 29.65 -18.29 -31.46
N ASN A 155 30.19 -19.42 -31.00
CA ASN A 155 31.62 -19.63 -30.84
C ASN A 155 32.41 -19.74 -32.16
N ARG A 156 31.71 -19.83 -33.31
CA ARG A 156 32.31 -19.92 -34.64
C ARG A 156 32.61 -18.56 -35.26
N LEU A 157 31.91 -17.51 -34.80
CA LEU A 157 32.07 -16.15 -35.28
C LEU A 157 33.35 -15.51 -34.72
N LEU A 158 33.79 -14.42 -35.35
CA LEU A 158 34.91 -13.63 -34.83
C LEU A 158 34.42 -12.75 -33.67
N PHE A 159 35.28 -12.47 -32.70
CA PHE A 159 34.92 -11.56 -31.58
C PHE A 159 34.39 -10.21 -32.07
N ARG A 160 35.00 -9.62 -33.11
CA ARG A 160 34.51 -8.39 -33.73
C ARG A 160 33.12 -8.54 -34.37
N SER A 161 32.80 -9.70 -34.93
CA SER A 161 31.50 -9.98 -35.53
C SER A 161 30.40 -10.11 -34.47
N CYS A 162 30.73 -10.55 -33.26
CA CYS A 162 29.84 -10.55 -32.11
C CYS A 162 29.68 -9.17 -31.46
N GLN A 163 30.22 -8.10 -32.06
CA GLN A 163 30.16 -6.73 -31.54
C GLN A 163 30.77 -6.54 -30.13
N LEU A 164 31.68 -7.43 -29.73
CA LEU A 164 32.34 -7.36 -28.42
C LEU A 164 33.39 -6.25 -28.40
N GLU A 165 33.38 -5.48 -27.31
CA GLU A 165 34.25 -4.34 -27.03
C GLU A 165 34.96 -4.47 -25.67
N ASP A 166 35.91 -3.56 -25.43
CA ASP A 166 36.59 -3.46 -24.15
C ASP A 166 35.58 -3.27 -23.01
N GLY A 167 35.70 -4.12 -21.99
CA GLY A 167 34.81 -4.14 -20.83
C GLY A 167 33.57 -5.00 -20.99
N ASP A 168 33.44 -5.77 -22.08
CA ASP A 168 32.32 -6.71 -22.22
C ASP A 168 32.44 -7.92 -21.29
N ILE A 169 31.27 -8.40 -20.87
CA ILE A 169 31.13 -9.46 -19.88
C ILE A 169 30.54 -10.67 -20.58
N ILE A 170 31.32 -11.76 -20.60
CA ILE A 170 30.87 -13.06 -21.06
C ILE A 170 30.55 -13.91 -19.84
N CYS A 171 29.27 -14.24 -19.68
CA CYS A 171 28.81 -15.27 -18.77
C CYS A 171 28.90 -16.63 -19.47
N PHE A 172 29.32 -17.67 -18.77
CA PHE A 172 29.36 -19.01 -19.34
C PHE A 172 28.94 -20.06 -18.31
N GLN A 173 28.55 -21.23 -18.80
CA GLN A 173 28.13 -22.36 -18.00
C GLN A 173 28.44 -23.66 -18.72
N LYS A 174 28.36 -24.80 -18.02
CA LYS A 174 28.35 -26.10 -18.69
C LYS A 174 27.08 -26.24 -19.53
N SER A 175 27.22 -26.79 -20.73
CA SER A 175 26.08 -27.10 -21.59
C SER A 175 25.19 -28.14 -20.91
N SER A 176 23.90 -27.86 -20.82
CA SER A 176 22.93 -28.83 -20.30
C SER A 176 22.72 -29.94 -21.34
N LYS A 177 22.74 -31.21 -20.92
CA LYS A 177 22.29 -32.30 -21.79
C LYS A 177 20.76 -32.24 -21.87
N ALA A 178 20.16 -32.62 -23.00
CA ALA A 178 18.71 -32.48 -23.22
C ALA A 178 17.83 -33.09 -22.10
N ASP A 179 18.32 -34.12 -21.40
CA ASP A 179 17.61 -34.78 -20.30
C ASP A 179 17.69 -34.04 -18.93
N SER A 180 18.45 -32.93 -18.82
CA SER A 180 18.66 -32.20 -17.55
C SER A 180 17.99 -30.83 -17.47
N ALA A 181 17.21 -30.41 -18.47
CA ALA A 181 16.56 -29.09 -18.49
C ALA A 181 15.60 -28.87 -17.31
N ASP A 182 14.90 -29.90 -16.85
CA ASP A 182 13.94 -29.83 -15.72
C ASP A 182 14.60 -29.99 -14.34
N ARG A 183 15.93 -30.21 -14.28
CA ARG A 183 16.62 -30.48 -13.01
C ARG A 183 16.84 -29.22 -12.17
N TYR A 184 16.96 -28.06 -12.81
CA TYR A 184 17.32 -26.80 -12.16
C TYR A 184 16.22 -25.77 -12.36
N ARG A 185 15.95 -25.00 -11.29
CA ARG A 185 14.96 -23.92 -11.32
C ARG A 185 15.32 -22.83 -12.34
N PHE A 186 16.62 -22.55 -12.48
CA PHE A 186 17.18 -21.63 -13.46
C PHE A 186 18.27 -22.38 -14.24
N PRO A 187 17.94 -23.01 -15.37
CA PRO A 187 18.87 -23.89 -16.08
C PRO A 187 19.97 -23.11 -16.81
N ASP A 188 19.77 -21.82 -17.08
CA ASP A 188 20.67 -21.02 -17.90
C ASP A 188 20.94 -19.60 -17.36
N VAL A 189 22.01 -18.96 -17.87
CA VAL A 189 22.37 -17.58 -17.50
C VAL A 189 21.19 -16.62 -17.72
N PRO A 190 20.51 -16.57 -18.90
CA PRO A 190 19.44 -15.62 -19.13
C PRO A 190 18.26 -15.75 -18.14
N SER A 191 17.85 -16.97 -17.81
CA SER A 191 16.78 -17.24 -16.83
C SER A 191 17.18 -16.82 -15.43
N PHE A 192 18.41 -17.13 -15.00
CA PHE A 192 18.94 -16.69 -13.71
C PHE A 192 19.01 -15.17 -13.58
N LEU A 193 19.53 -14.47 -14.60
CA LEU A 193 19.60 -13.01 -14.60
C LEU A 193 18.20 -12.38 -14.58
N THR A 194 17.25 -12.95 -15.32
CA THR A 194 15.83 -12.56 -15.28
C THR A 194 15.23 -12.73 -13.89
N TYR A 195 15.54 -13.83 -13.19
CA TYR A 195 15.12 -14.04 -11.81
C TYR A 195 15.73 -12.99 -10.88
N ILE A 196 17.04 -12.78 -10.91
CA ILE A 196 17.72 -11.81 -10.04
C ILE A 196 17.14 -10.41 -10.21
N ARG A 197 16.87 -9.98 -11.44
CA ARG A 197 16.25 -8.68 -11.73
C ARG A 197 14.85 -8.56 -11.11
N ASN A 198 14.03 -9.59 -11.27
CA ASN A 198 12.66 -9.59 -10.81
C ASN A 198 12.52 -10.03 -9.35
N ARG A 199 13.57 -10.46 -8.68
CA ARG A 199 13.54 -10.84 -7.26
C ARG A 199 13.20 -9.62 -6.40
N GLN A 200 12.24 -9.80 -5.50
CA GLN A 200 11.86 -8.82 -4.50
C GLN A 200 11.57 -9.57 -3.19
N VAL A 201 12.19 -9.12 -2.09
CA VAL A 201 11.77 -9.52 -0.75
C VAL A 201 10.67 -8.57 -0.33
N VAL A 202 9.53 -9.11 0.09
CA VAL A 202 8.36 -8.36 0.54
C VAL A 202 8.09 -8.69 2.01
N HIS A 203 8.01 -7.66 2.84
CA HIS A 203 7.66 -7.72 4.24
C HIS A 203 6.14 -7.63 4.38
N PHE A 204 5.55 -8.65 4.99
CA PHE A 204 4.11 -8.72 5.24
C PHE A 204 3.81 -8.34 6.68
N ARG A 205 2.85 -7.44 6.86
CA ARG A 205 2.34 -7.01 8.17
C ARG A 205 0.86 -7.31 8.28
N SER A 206 0.43 -7.84 9.42
CA SER A 206 -1.00 -7.94 9.70
C SER A 206 -1.59 -6.53 9.82
N LEU A 207 -2.77 -6.32 9.24
CA LEU A 207 -3.50 -5.06 9.34
C LEU A 207 -3.88 -4.72 10.80
N GLU A 208 -3.99 -5.74 11.66
CA GLU A 208 -4.19 -5.56 13.12
C GLU A 208 -2.94 -4.99 13.82
N LYS A 209 -1.75 -5.27 13.28
CA LYS A 209 -0.44 -4.88 13.83
C LYS A 209 0.44 -4.22 12.76
N PRO A 210 0.06 -3.05 12.22
CA PRO A 210 0.67 -2.47 11.02
C PRO A 210 2.11 -1.94 11.20
N LYS A 211 2.65 -2.02 12.41
CA LYS A 211 4.01 -1.55 12.75
C LYS A 211 5.02 -2.68 12.87
N GLU A 212 4.57 -3.93 12.86
CA GLU A 212 5.40 -5.11 13.12
C GLU A 212 5.43 -5.98 11.86
N ASP A 213 6.63 -6.35 11.43
CA ASP A 213 6.80 -7.37 10.40
C ASP A 213 6.43 -8.72 10.98
N ASP A 214 5.52 -9.41 10.31
CA ASP A 214 5.07 -10.74 10.73
C ASP A 214 5.93 -11.82 10.05
N PHE A 215 6.09 -11.71 8.73
CA PHE A 215 6.99 -12.53 7.94
C PHE A 215 7.43 -11.79 6.69
N PHE A 216 8.41 -12.35 5.98
CA PHE A 216 8.82 -11.90 4.65
C PHE A 216 8.77 -13.06 3.66
N LEU A 217 8.50 -12.74 2.40
CA LEU A 217 8.55 -13.69 1.30
C LEU A 217 9.42 -13.12 0.18
N GLU A 218 10.23 -14.00 -0.41
CA GLU A 218 10.88 -13.70 -1.67
C GLU A 218 9.96 -14.06 -2.83
N MET A 219 9.68 -13.06 -3.67
CA MET A 219 8.70 -13.16 -4.75
C MET A 219 9.23 -12.48 -6.01
N SER A 220 8.60 -12.77 -7.15
CA SER A 220 8.91 -12.07 -8.38
C SER A 220 8.09 -10.79 -8.51
N LYS A 221 8.71 -9.68 -8.88
CA LYS A 221 8.07 -8.39 -9.21
C LYS A 221 6.96 -8.53 -10.25
N ILE A 222 7.04 -9.54 -11.10
CA ILE A 222 6.07 -9.83 -12.16
C ILE A 222 4.93 -10.76 -11.71
N PHE A 223 4.93 -11.24 -10.46
CA PHE A 223 3.83 -12.07 -9.97
C PHE A 223 2.50 -11.33 -10.03
N THR A 224 1.47 -12.05 -10.48
CA THR A 224 0.10 -11.59 -10.51
C THR A 224 -0.50 -11.54 -9.11
N TYR A 225 -1.65 -10.87 -8.97
CA TYR A 225 -2.38 -10.84 -7.69
C TYR A 225 -2.62 -12.24 -7.11
N ASP A 226 -3.10 -13.17 -7.94
CA ASP A 226 -3.42 -14.54 -7.50
C ASP A 226 -2.17 -15.27 -7.00
N GLN A 227 -1.04 -15.17 -7.73
CA GLN A 227 0.23 -15.77 -7.31
C GLN A 227 0.76 -15.17 -6.00
N VAL A 228 0.50 -13.88 -5.75
CA VAL A 228 0.89 -13.24 -4.50
C VAL A 228 0.05 -13.79 -3.34
N VAL A 229 -1.28 -13.82 -3.47
CA VAL A 229 -2.14 -14.31 -2.39
C VAL A 229 -2.00 -15.81 -2.15
N GLU A 230 -1.72 -16.62 -3.17
CA GLU A 230 -1.40 -18.06 -3.01
C GLU A 230 -0.20 -18.28 -2.09
N LYS A 231 0.90 -17.54 -2.35
CA LYS A 231 2.12 -17.60 -1.53
C LYS A 231 1.88 -17.13 -0.09
N VAL A 232 1.07 -16.08 0.08
CA VAL A 232 0.69 -15.57 1.40
C VAL A 232 -0.19 -16.57 2.15
N ALA A 233 -1.16 -17.18 1.47
CA ALA A 233 -2.07 -18.17 2.05
C ALA A 233 -1.31 -19.45 2.46
N GLU A 234 -0.39 -19.94 1.63
CA GLU A 234 0.52 -21.04 1.94
C GLU A 234 1.31 -20.75 3.23
N LYS A 235 1.84 -19.52 3.37
CA LYS A 235 2.60 -19.10 4.54
C LYS A 235 1.75 -18.99 5.82
N LEU A 236 0.48 -18.60 5.68
CA LEU A 236 -0.47 -18.43 6.78
C LEU A 236 -1.24 -19.70 7.15
N GLY A 237 -1.18 -20.74 6.31
CA GLY A 237 -1.99 -21.94 6.47
C GLY A 237 -3.47 -21.70 6.20
N VAL A 238 -3.80 -20.80 5.26
CA VAL A 238 -5.18 -20.51 4.84
C VAL A 238 -5.51 -21.35 3.59
N ASP A 239 -6.57 -22.16 3.67
CA ASP A 239 -6.93 -23.09 2.59
C ASP A 239 -7.37 -22.40 1.29
N ASP A 240 -8.01 -21.24 1.40
CA ASP A 240 -8.54 -20.48 0.28
C ASP A 240 -7.80 -19.13 0.12
N PRO A 241 -6.90 -19.00 -0.86
CA PRO A 241 -6.14 -17.77 -1.10
C PRO A 241 -7.01 -16.55 -1.39
N SER A 242 -8.22 -16.75 -1.90
CA SER A 242 -9.12 -15.64 -2.22
C SER A 242 -9.63 -14.91 -0.97
N LYS A 243 -9.47 -15.50 0.22
CA LYS A 243 -9.78 -14.86 1.51
C LYS A 243 -8.69 -13.90 1.99
N ILE A 244 -7.53 -13.85 1.34
CA ILE A 244 -6.50 -12.88 1.67
C ILE A 244 -6.82 -11.55 1.00
N ARG A 245 -6.95 -10.48 1.79
CA ARG A 245 -7.03 -9.11 1.27
C ARG A 245 -5.72 -8.38 1.56
N LEU A 246 -5.17 -7.76 0.51
CA LEU A 246 -3.91 -7.03 0.56
C LEU A 246 -4.14 -5.53 0.57
N THR A 247 -3.29 -4.79 1.28
CA THR A 247 -3.28 -3.32 1.29
C THR A 247 -1.85 -2.80 1.08
N SER A 248 -1.67 -1.87 0.14
CA SER A 248 -0.35 -1.28 -0.13
C SER A 248 0.11 -0.37 1.01
N HIS A 249 1.42 -0.18 1.11
CA HIS A 249 2.02 0.78 2.02
C HIS A 249 1.97 2.23 1.50
N ASN A 250 1.78 3.18 2.41
CA ASN A 250 1.91 4.61 2.16
C ASN A 250 3.25 5.10 2.72
N CYS A 251 4.21 5.36 1.82
CA CYS A 251 5.56 5.81 2.17
C CYS A 251 5.62 7.17 2.90
N TYR A 252 4.61 8.04 2.78
CA TYR A 252 4.59 9.33 3.47
C TYR A 252 4.12 9.21 4.92
N SER A 253 3.04 8.47 5.15
CA SER A 253 2.46 8.31 6.49
C SER A 253 3.06 7.13 7.25
N GLN A 254 3.81 6.24 6.58
CA GLN A 254 4.34 5.00 7.14
C GLN A 254 3.23 4.11 7.70
N GLN A 255 2.08 4.06 7.02
CA GLN A 255 0.87 3.32 7.39
C GLN A 255 0.27 2.61 6.17
N PRO A 256 -0.66 1.66 6.35
CA PRO A 256 -1.43 1.10 5.25
C PRO A 256 -2.20 2.22 4.52
N LYS A 257 -2.36 2.08 3.19
CA LYS A 257 -3.27 2.95 2.44
C LYS A 257 -4.71 2.79 2.96
N PRO A 258 -5.52 3.85 2.95
CA PRO A 258 -6.91 3.79 3.39
C PRO A 258 -7.77 2.77 2.64
N GLN A 259 -7.48 2.56 1.36
CA GLN A 259 -8.22 1.61 0.52
C GLN A 259 -7.37 0.36 0.26
N PRO A 260 -7.90 -0.84 0.53
CA PRO A 260 -7.24 -2.08 0.18
C PRO A 260 -7.17 -2.26 -1.34
N ILE A 261 -6.25 -3.11 -1.79
CA ILE A 261 -6.15 -3.51 -3.19
C ILE A 261 -7.38 -4.34 -3.53
N LYS A 262 -8.12 -3.92 -4.57
CA LYS A 262 -9.27 -4.67 -5.06
C LYS A 262 -8.83 -6.04 -5.61
N TYR A 263 -9.74 -7.02 -5.63
CA TYR A 263 -9.45 -8.32 -6.24
C TYR A 263 -8.98 -8.13 -7.69
N ARG A 264 -7.75 -8.55 -7.99
CA ARG A 264 -7.08 -8.34 -9.28
C ARG A 264 -7.10 -6.89 -9.77
N GLY A 265 -7.20 -5.92 -8.85
CA GLY A 265 -7.24 -4.49 -9.18
C GLY A 265 -5.89 -3.93 -9.62
N VAL A 266 -4.83 -4.73 -9.48
CA VAL A 266 -3.46 -4.41 -9.83
C VAL A 266 -2.86 -5.64 -10.52
N GLU A 267 -2.13 -5.44 -11.62
CA GLU A 267 -1.64 -6.55 -12.45
C GLU A 267 -0.45 -7.28 -11.83
N ARG A 268 0.54 -6.55 -11.29
CA ARG A 268 1.81 -7.12 -10.84
C ARG A 268 2.16 -6.71 -9.42
N LEU A 269 2.95 -7.54 -8.74
CA LEU A 269 3.49 -7.25 -7.41
C LEU A 269 4.21 -5.89 -7.37
N LEU A 270 4.99 -5.56 -8.40
CA LEU A 270 5.67 -4.26 -8.49
C LEU A 270 4.69 -3.09 -8.34
N ASP A 271 3.53 -3.17 -8.97
CA ASP A 271 2.53 -2.11 -8.93
C ASP A 271 1.83 -2.02 -7.54
N MET A 272 1.74 -3.14 -6.81
CA MET A 272 1.24 -3.17 -5.43
C MET A 272 2.17 -2.43 -4.46
N LEU A 273 3.46 -2.43 -4.79
CA LEU A 273 4.55 -1.87 -4.00
C LEU A 273 4.82 -0.39 -4.32
N ILE A 274 4.27 0.15 -5.40
CA ILE A 274 4.52 1.54 -5.83
C ILE A 274 3.50 2.51 -5.20
N HIS A 275 4.01 3.63 -4.71
CA HIS A 275 3.22 4.78 -4.28
C HIS A 275 3.95 6.08 -4.64
N TYR A 276 3.32 6.94 -5.47
CA TYR A 276 3.89 8.20 -5.96
C TYR A 276 5.36 8.07 -6.45
N ASN A 277 5.62 7.08 -7.31
CA ASN A 277 6.94 6.76 -7.88
C ASN A 277 7.99 6.27 -6.86
N GLN A 278 7.63 6.06 -5.61
CA GLN A 278 8.47 5.36 -4.63
C GLN A 278 8.04 3.91 -4.54
N THR A 279 9.01 3.00 -4.61
CA THR A 279 8.78 1.56 -4.39
C THR A 279 9.03 1.25 -2.92
N SER A 280 8.05 0.64 -2.26
CA SER A 280 8.18 0.05 -0.93
C SER A 280 8.39 -1.46 -1.06
N ASP A 281 8.79 -2.12 0.01
CA ASP A 281 8.85 -3.56 0.15
C ASP A 281 7.81 -4.09 1.15
N ILE A 282 6.85 -3.26 1.57
CA ILE A 282 5.85 -3.61 2.59
C ILE A 282 4.48 -3.82 1.95
N LEU A 283 3.84 -4.93 2.28
CA LEU A 283 2.41 -5.15 2.06
C LEU A 283 1.72 -5.48 3.38
N TYR A 284 0.50 -5.00 3.53
CA TYR A 284 -0.37 -5.38 4.63
C TYR A 284 -1.35 -6.45 4.19
N TYR A 285 -1.70 -7.34 5.10
CA TYR A 285 -2.67 -8.39 4.83
C TYR A 285 -3.70 -8.51 5.96
N GLU A 286 -4.85 -9.06 5.60
CA GLU A 286 -5.85 -9.57 6.54
C GLU A 286 -6.51 -10.81 5.94
N VAL A 287 -7.01 -11.69 6.82
CA VAL A 287 -7.73 -12.91 6.44
C VAL A 287 -9.22 -12.66 6.62
N LEU A 288 -9.96 -12.74 5.53
CA LEU A 288 -11.40 -12.57 5.49
C LEU A 288 -12.12 -13.87 5.85
N ASP A 289 -13.38 -13.75 6.29
CA ASP A 289 -14.27 -14.89 6.54
C ASP A 289 -14.87 -15.46 5.24
N ILE A 290 -15.02 -14.64 4.21
CA ILE A 290 -15.50 -15.01 2.87
C ILE A 290 -14.50 -14.58 1.77
N PRO A 291 -14.52 -15.21 0.59
CA PRO A 291 -13.71 -14.80 -0.57
C PRO A 291 -13.82 -13.31 -0.89
N LEU A 292 -12.70 -12.66 -1.19
CA LEU A 292 -12.66 -11.24 -1.57
C LEU A 292 -13.55 -10.91 -2.79
N PRO A 293 -13.60 -11.72 -3.87
CA PRO A 293 -14.50 -11.44 -5.00
C PRO A 293 -15.97 -11.37 -4.57
N GLU A 294 -16.39 -12.28 -3.69
CA GLU A 294 -17.74 -12.32 -3.15
C GLU A 294 -17.99 -11.11 -2.25
N LEU A 295 -17.05 -10.81 -1.35
CA LEU A 295 -17.12 -9.62 -0.49
C LEU A 295 -17.27 -8.33 -1.31
N GLN A 296 -16.59 -8.23 -2.45
CA GLN A 296 -16.67 -7.06 -3.33
C GLN A 296 -17.99 -6.92 -4.08
N ALA A 297 -18.76 -8.00 -4.22
CA ALA A 297 -20.12 -7.97 -4.76
C ALA A 297 -21.14 -7.49 -3.71
N LEU A 298 -20.78 -7.50 -2.43
CA LEU A 298 -21.60 -7.05 -1.31
C LEU A 298 -21.30 -5.60 -0.93
N LYS A 299 -22.25 -4.97 -0.24
CA LYS A 299 -22.07 -3.74 0.52
C LYS A 299 -22.11 -4.12 2.00
N THR A 300 -21.06 -3.76 2.73
CA THR A 300 -21.02 -3.88 4.19
C THR A 300 -21.51 -2.57 4.79
N LEU A 301 -22.55 -2.62 5.64
CA LEU A 301 -23.04 -1.48 6.40
C LEU A 301 -22.85 -1.75 7.88
N LYS A 302 -22.24 -0.78 8.58
CA LYS A 302 -22.12 -0.82 10.04
C LYS A 302 -23.25 0.00 10.65
N VAL A 303 -24.26 -0.70 11.18
CA VAL A 303 -25.46 -0.08 11.73
C VAL A 303 -25.45 -0.16 13.25
N THR A 304 -25.66 0.98 13.88
CA THR A 304 -25.80 1.13 15.32
C THR A 304 -27.28 1.00 15.70
N TYR A 305 -27.66 -0.07 16.38
CA TYR A 305 -29.03 -0.30 16.84
C TYR A 305 -29.24 0.24 18.25
N HIS A 306 -30.26 1.08 18.40
CA HIS A 306 -30.70 1.64 19.68
C HIS A 306 -31.91 0.86 20.19
N HIS A 307 -31.76 0.24 21.37
CA HIS A 307 -32.82 -0.54 21.99
C HIS A 307 -33.91 0.38 22.55
N ALA A 308 -35.18 0.04 22.37
CA ALA A 308 -36.29 0.84 22.87
C ALA A 308 -36.44 0.77 24.41
N THR A 309 -36.10 -0.38 25.00
CA THR A 309 -36.35 -0.69 26.42
C THR A 309 -35.09 -0.65 27.28
N LYS A 310 -33.91 -0.82 26.68
CA LYS A 310 -32.59 -0.82 27.33
C LYS A 310 -31.86 0.45 26.90
N ASP A 311 -31.19 1.12 27.85
CA ASP A 311 -30.25 2.21 27.53
C ASP A 311 -28.91 1.63 27.03
N GLU A 312 -29.01 0.75 26.03
CA GLU A 312 -27.92 -0.02 25.46
C GLU A 312 -27.88 0.24 23.94
N VAL A 313 -26.67 0.28 23.41
CA VAL A 313 -26.42 0.48 21.98
C VAL A 313 -25.57 -0.68 21.48
N SER A 314 -26.04 -1.33 20.43
CA SER A 314 -25.37 -2.48 19.81
C SER A 314 -24.97 -2.16 18.38
N VAL A 315 -23.83 -2.68 17.92
CA VAL A 315 -23.31 -2.39 16.59
C VAL A 315 -23.30 -3.67 15.76
N HIS A 316 -24.00 -3.65 14.63
CA HIS A 316 -24.14 -4.79 13.74
C HIS A 316 -23.51 -4.49 12.39
N SER A 317 -22.68 -5.43 11.91
CA SER A 317 -22.16 -5.41 10.55
C SER A 317 -23.07 -6.25 9.65
N ILE A 318 -23.61 -5.61 8.61
CA ILE A 318 -24.59 -6.21 7.71
C ILE A 318 -23.99 -6.23 6.32
N ARG A 319 -23.97 -7.42 5.71
CA ARG A 319 -23.42 -7.64 4.37
C ARG A 319 -24.52 -8.12 3.47
N LEU A 320 -24.89 -7.29 2.50
CA LEU A 320 -25.96 -7.58 1.55
C LEU A 320 -25.51 -7.23 0.12
N PRO A 321 -26.11 -7.86 -0.92
CA PRO A 321 -25.90 -7.48 -2.31
C PRO A 321 -26.12 -5.98 -2.54
N LYS A 322 -25.33 -5.34 -3.41
CA LYS A 322 -25.41 -3.88 -3.64
C LYS A 322 -26.80 -3.40 -4.10
N ASN A 323 -27.52 -4.25 -4.81
CA ASN A 323 -28.88 -3.98 -5.29
C ASN A 323 -29.97 -4.17 -4.23
N SER A 324 -29.63 -4.64 -3.02
CA SER A 324 -30.56 -4.75 -1.90
C SER A 324 -31.08 -3.39 -1.44
N THR A 325 -32.18 -3.45 -0.69
CA THR A 325 -32.90 -2.29 -0.19
C THR A 325 -32.66 -2.07 1.29
N VAL A 326 -32.99 -0.89 1.79
CA VAL A 326 -32.99 -0.58 3.23
C VAL A 326 -33.93 -1.52 3.99
N GLY A 327 -35.05 -1.93 3.40
CA GLY A 327 -35.94 -2.93 3.97
C GLY A 327 -35.24 -4.27 4.23
N ASP A 328 -34.36 -4.70 3.34
CA ASP A 328 -33.57 -5.92 3.52
C ASP A 328 -32.59 -5.78 4.69
N VAL A 329 -31.95 -4.61 4.84
CA VAL A 329 -31.08 -4.30 5.99
C VAL A 329 -31.86 -4.37 7.29
N LEU A 330 -33.04 -3.75 7.34
CA LEU A 330 -33.89 -3.74 8.53
C LEU A 330 -34.37 -5.15 8.89
N ASN A 331 -34.71 -5.98 7.90
CA ASN A 331 -35.08 -7.37 8.13
C ASN A 331 -33.90 -8.18 8.70
N ASP A 332 -32.68 -7.98 8.19
CA ASP A 332 -31.47 -8.61 8.74
C ASP A 332 -31.22 -8.17 10.19
N ILE A 333 -31.38 -6.87 10.51
CA ILE A 333 -31.28 -6.35 11.89
C ILE A 333 -32.30 -7.04 12.80
N LYS A 334 -33.56 -7.16 12.37
CA LYS A 334 -34.62 -7.81 13.17
C LYS A 334 -34.26 -9.24 13.58
N THR A 335 -33.47 -9.96 12.79
CA THR A 335 -33.01 -11.31 13.14
C THR A 335 -31.89 -11.34 14.19
N LYS A 336 -31.19 -10.20 14.39
CA LYS A 336 -30.00 -10.07 15.25
C LYS A 336 -30.25 -9.32 16.56
N VAL A 337 -31.43 -8.70 16.72
CA VAL A 337 -31.77 -7.86 17.87
C VAL A 337 -33.04 -8.32 18.57
N GLU A 338 -33.14 -8.03 19.86
CA GLU A 338 -34.38 -8.20 20.63
C GLU A 338 -35.28 -6.98 20.40
N LEU A 339 -36.49 -7.22 19.87
CA LEU A 339 -37.50 -6.19 19.67
C LEU A 339 -38.39 -6.05 20.92
N SER A 340 -38.95 -4.86 21.15
CA SER A 340 -39.92 -4.66 22.24
C SER A 340 -41.21 -5.47 22.04
N HIS A 341 -41.63 -5.68 20.80
CA HIS A 341 -42.74 -6.54 20.43
C HIS A 341 -42.54 -7.17 19.04
N PRO A 342 -43.18 -8.32 18.72
CA PRO A 342 -42.92 -9.07 17.47
C PRO A 342 -43.18 -8.28 16.18
N ASN A 343 -44.14 -7.35 16.23
CA ASN A 343 -44.53 -6.51 15.08
C ASN A 343 -43.85 -5.13 15.09
N ALA A 344 -42.73 -4.97 15.79
CA ALA A 344 -42.03 -3.69 15.83
C ALA A 344 -41.52 -3.30 14.43
N GLU A 345 -41.83 -2.08 14.03
CA GLU A 345 -41.33 -1.49 12.80
C GLU A 345 -40.01 -0.79 13.11
N LEU A 346 -39.00 -1.03 12.27
CA LEU A 346 -37.71 -0.39 12.41
C LEU A 346 -37.57 0.70 11.35
N ARG A 347 -36.84 1.77 11.68
CA ARG A 347 -36.36 2.75 10.72
C ARG A 347 -34.85 2.80 10.69
N LEU A 348 -34.28 3.15 9.54
CA LEU A 348 -32.87 3.42 9.38
C LEU A 348 -32.65 4.93 9.22
N LEU A 349 -31.72 5.46 10.00
CA LEU A 349 -31.40 6.87 10.11
C LEU A 349 -29.93 7.09 9.76
N GLU A 350 -29.66 8.24 9.17
CA GLU A 350 -28.31 8.76 8.98
C GLU A 350 -28.07 9.86 10.00
N VAL A 351 -27.06 9.72 10.85
CA VAL A 351 -26.74 10.69 11.90
C VAL A 351 -25.34 11.27 11.67
N PHE A 352 -25.25 12.59 11.65
CA PHE A 352 -24.00 13.31 11.47
C PHE A 352 -23.99 14.57 12.35
N TYR A 353 -22.88 14.83 13.04
CA TYR A 353 -22.74 15.90 14.04
C TYR A 353 -23.96 16.06 14.98
N HIS A 354 -24.43 14.94 15.55
CA HIS A 354 -25.57 14.92 16.49
C HIS A 354 -26.90 15.41 15.89
N LYS A 355 -27.07 15.31 14.56
CA LYS A 355 -28.31 15.61 13.83
C LYS A 355 -28.70 14.44 12.91
N ILE A 356 -30.00 14.23 12.70
CA ILE A 356 -30.53 13.04 11.99
C ILE A 356 -30.62 13.26 10.48
N TYR A 357 -29.54 13.49 9.74
CA TYR A 357 -29.48 13.84 8.30
C TYR A 357 -30.35 13.12 7.26
N LYS A 358 -30.90 11.95 7.56
CA LYS A 358 -31.88 11.31 6.68
C LYS A 358 -32.64 10.23 7.41
N VAL A 359 -33.91 10.09 7.06
CA VAL A 359 -34.68 8.87 7.30
C VAL A 359 -34.76 8.15 5.97
N PHE A 360 -34.22 6.94 5.89
CA PHE A 360 -34.22 6.17 4.65
C PHE A 360 -35.57 5.47 4.45
N ALA A 361 -36.13 5.59 3.25
CA ALA A 361 -37.32 4.81 2.90
C ALA A 361 -36.95 3.34 2.67
N PRO A 362 -37.81 2.36 3.04
CA PRO A 362 -37.49 0.93 2.95
C PRO A 362 -37.14 0.45 1.53
N ASN A 363 -37.61 1.12 0.48
CA ASN A 363 -37.35 0.78 -0.92
C ASN A 363 -36.07 1.42 -1.48
N GLU A 364 -35.37 2.26 -0.73
CA GLU A 364 -34.12 2.85 -1.18
C GLU A 364 -33.01 1.80 -1.31
N LYS A 365 -32.18 1.92 -2.34
CA LYS A 365 -31.05 1.01 -2.57
C LYS A 365 -29.87 1.33 -1.65
N ILE A 366 -29.25 0.29 -1.10
CA ILE A 366 -28.14 0.43 -0.16
C ILE A 366 -26.82 0.88 -0.81
N GLU A 367 -26.67 0.68 -2.12
CA GLU A 367 -25.50 1.13 -2.88
C GLU A 367 -25.27 2.65 -2.78
N ASN A 368 -26.34 3.43 -2.62
CA ASN A 368 -26.27 4.89 -2.55
C ASN A 368 -25.97 5.44 -1.15
N ILE A 369 -25.87 4.57 -0.13
CA ILE A 369 -25.63 4.98 1.25
C ILE A 369 -24.14 5.27 1.45
N ASN A 370 -23.82 6.46 1.95
CA ASN A 370 -22.45 6.86 2.28
C ASN A 370 -22.12 6.54 3.74
N ASP A 371 -21.51 5.39 3.95
CA ASP A 371 -21.12 4.85 5.26
C ASP A 371 -19.71 5.26 5.71
N GLN A 372 -19.01 6.12 4.96
CA GLN A 372 -17.63 6.48 5.30
C GLN A 372 -17.52 7.53 6.41
N TYR A 373 -18.50 8.42 6.52
CA TYR A 373 -18.44 9.57 7.44
C TYR A 373 -19.64 9.69 8.37
N TRP A 374 -20.78 9.10 8.01
CA TRP A 374 -22.03 9.27 8.74
C TRP A 374 -22.35 7.98 9.50
N THR A 375 -22.97 8.13 10.67
CA THR A 375 -23.35 7.00 11.51
C THR A 375 -24.72 6.51 11.06
N LEU A 376 -24.81 5.26 10.64
CA LEU A 376 -26.10 4.61 10.40
C LEU A 376 -26.67 4.16 11.73
N ARG A 377 -27.87 4.62 12.06
CA ARG A 377 -28.61 4.27 13.27
C ARG A 377 -29.91 3.58 12.91
N ALA A 378 -30.19 2.43 13.52
CA ALA A 378 -31.49 1.78 13.44
C ALA A 378 -32.18 1.83 14.81
N GLU A 379 -33.50 2.04 14.79
CA GLU A 379 -34.32 2.11 15.99
C GLU A 379 -35.77 1.69 15.71
N GLU A 380 -36.48 1.27 16.75
CA GLU A 380 -37.90 0.98 16.69
C GLU A 380 -38.70 2.28 16.54
N VAL A 381 -39.67 2.28 15.63
CA VAL A 381 -40.62 3.37 15.46
C VAL A 381 -41.66 3.28 16.59
N PRO A 382 -41.72 4.24 17.52
CA PRO A 382 -42.70 4.25 18.59
C PRO A 382 -44.14 4.26 18.07
N ASP A 383 -45.06 3.61 18.78
CA ASP A 383 -46.47 3.55 18.38
C ASP A 383 -47.16 4.93 18.34
N GLU A 384 -46.65 5.89 19.13
CA GLU A 384 -47.12 7.28 19.07
C GLU A 384 -46.83 7.95 17.71
N GLU A 385 -45.78 7.52 17.00
CA GLU A 385 -45.42 8.05 15.69
C GLU A 385 -46.22 7.39 14.54
N LYS A 386 -46.80 6.20 14.77
CA LYS A 386 -47.58 5.47 13.76
C LYS A 386 -49.00 6.02 13.60
N ASN A 387 -49.55 6.57 14.68
CA ASN A 387 -50.94 7.02 14.76
C ASN A 387 -51.02 8.55 14.82
N LEU A 388 -50.36 9.24 13.88
CA LEU A 388 -50.40 10.69 13.79
C LEU A 388 -51.78 11.16 13.34
N GLY A 389 -52.39 12.07 14.10
CA GLY A 389 -53.57 12.81 13.69
C GLY A 389 -53.26 13.76 12.52
N PRO A 390 -54.30 14.29 11.83
CA PRO A 390 -54.13 15.17 10.67
C PRO A 390 -53.38 16.47 10.95
N PHE A 391 -53.24 16.85 12.23
CA PHE A 391 -52.58 18.07 12.69
C PHE A 391 -51.33 17.81 13.54
N ASP A 392 -51.04 16.54 13.84
CA ASP A 392 -49.86 16.15 14.60
C ASP A 392 -48.61 16.25 13.73
N ARG A 393 -47.46 16.49 14.37
CA ARG A 393 -46.20 16.72 13.65
C ARG A 393 -45.07 15.94 14.31
N LEU A 394 -44.28 15.28 13.49
CA LEU A 394 -43.03 14.67 13.92
C LEU A 394 -41.90 15.69 13.77
N ILE A 395 -41.28 16.08 14.88
CA ILE A 395 -40.18 17.05 14.89
C ILE A 395 -38.88 16.41 15.36
N HIS A 396 -37.76 17.01 14.94
CA HIS A 396 -36.44 16.66 15.46
C HIS A 396 -36.19 17.38 16.79
N VAL A 397 -35.56 16.69 17.73
CA VAL A 397 -35.12 17.24 19.01
C VAL A 397 -33.63 17.00 19.18
N TYR A 398 -32.86 18.08 19.39
CA TYR A 398 -31.40 18.03 19.51
C TYR A 398 -30.93 18.75 20.77
N HIS A 399 -29.88 18.22 21.40
CA HIS A 399 -29.21 18.88 22.54
C HIS A 399 -28.18 19.88 22.01
N PHE A 400 -28.10 21.07 22.61
CA PHE A 400 -27.12 22.07 22.19
C PHE A 400 -26.58 22.92 23.34
N THR A 401 -25.38 23.44 23.16
CA THR A 401 -24.80 24.52 23.97
C THR A 401 -24.60 25.75 23.11
N LYS A 402 -24.59 26.94 23.72
CA LYS A 402 -24.09 28.15 23.05
C LYS A 402 -22.58 28.13 22.97
N ASP A 403 -22.04 28.49 21.80
CA ASP A 403 -20.60 28.70 21.66
C ASP A 403 -20.18 29.95 22.46
N THR A 404 -19.19 29.77 23.34
CA THR A 404 -18.56 30.85 24.12
C THR A 404 -17.82 31.88 23.26
N GLN A 405 -17.42 31.55 22.02
CA GLN A 405 -16.70 32.46 21.13
C GLN A 405 -17.62 33.23 20.17
N ASN A 406 -18.71 32.62 19.72
CA ASN A 406 -19.74 33.24 18.88
C ASN A 406 -21.14 32.96 19.44
N GLN A 407 -21.70 33.92 20.18
CA GLN A 407 -23.01 33.82 20.83
C GLN A 407 -24.20 33.57 19.88
N THR A 408 -23.97 33.59 18.56
CA THR A 408 -24.97 33.38 17.51
C THR A 408 -24.95 31.98 16.89
N GLN A 409 -23.99 31.13 17.24
CA GLN A 409 -23.91 29.74 16.74
C GLN A 409 -24.13 28.72 17.86
N VAL A 410 -24.98 27.73 17.56
CA VAL A 410 -25.29 26.61 18.46
C VAL A 410 -24.41 25.40 18.12
N GLN A 411 -23.85 24.76 19.15
CA GLN A 411 -23.11 23.51 19.01
C GLN A 411 -23.98 22.35 19.51
N ASN A 412 -24.31 21.41 18.63
CA ASN A 412 -25.12 20.25 18.99
C ASN A 412 -24.24 19.13 19.56
N PHE A 413 -24.79 18.39 20.51
CA PHE A 413 -24.15 17.24 21.15
C PHE A 413 -25.21 16.18 21.52
N GLY A 414 -24.79 15.09 22.15
CA GLY A 414 -25.70 14.06 22.65
C GLY A 414 -26.37 13.23 21.54
N GLU A 415 -27.46 12.56 21.90
CA GLU A 415 -28.20 11.68 20.99
C GLU A 415 -29.45 12.40 20.46
N PRO A 416 -29.57 12.62 19.14
CA PRO A 416 -30.77 13.20 18.59
C PRO A 416 -31.94 12.19 18.60
N PHE A 417 -33.17 12.70 18.66
CA PHE A 417 -34.37 11.87 18.60
C PHE A 417 -35.57 12.61 17.99
N PHE A 418 -36.63 11.86 17.71
CA PHE A 418 -37.89 12.39 17.23
C PHE A 418 -38.91 12.56 18.36
N MET A 419 -39.78 13.55 18.21
CA MET A 419 -40.90 13.80 19.11
C MET A 419 -42.16 14.14 18.32
N VAL A 420 -43.28 13.53 18.68
CA VAL A 420 -44.60 13.91 18.17
C VAL A 420 -45.12 15.08 18.98
N ILE A 421 -45.47 16.18 18.32
CA ILE A 421 -46.17 17.32 18.93
C ILE A 421 -47.60 17.42 18.38
N ARG A 422 -48.56 17.68 19.27
CA ARG A 422 -49.98 17.87 18.89
C ARG A 422 -50.29 19.36 18.67
N GLU A 423 -51.39 19.65 17.98
CA GLU A 423 -51.71 21.01 17.52
C GLU A 423 -51.87 22.04 18.65
N ASP A 424 -52.46 21.64 19.77
CA ASP A 424 -52.76 22.46 20.95
C ASP A 424 -51.77 22.24 22.11
N GLU A 425 -50.71 21.46 21.88
CA GLU A 425 -49.77 21.08 22.94
C GLU A 425 -48.85 22.24 23.34
N THR A 426 -48.88 22.59 24.62
CA THR A 426 -48.00 23.60 25.22
C THR A 426 -46.60 23.04 25.44
N LEU A 427 -45.61 23.93 25.54
CA LEU A 427 -44.24 23.54 25.90
C LEU A 427 -44.19 22.80 27.24
N SER A 428 -44.99 23.20 28.24
CA SER A 428 -45.04 22.53 29.55
C SER A 428 -45.40 21.03 29.44
N SER A 429 -46.39 20.67 28.62
CA SER A 429 -46.75 19.28 28.36
C SER A 429 -45.62 18.52 27.65
N ILE A 430 -44.99 19.16 26.67
CA ILE A 430 -43.88 18.56 25.91
C ILE A 430 -42.65 18.34 26.80
N LYS A 431 -42.35 19.29 27.71
CA LYS A 431 -41.28 19.19 28.71
C LYS A 431 -41.44 17.93 29.57
N GLU A 432 -42.63 17.67 30.12
CA GLU A 432 -42.88 16.47 30.92
C GLU A 432 -42.66 15.18 30.13
N ARG A 433 -43.05 15.14 28.85
CA ARG A 433 -42.84 13.97 27.99
C ARG A 433 -41.36 13.78 27.65
N ILE A 434 -40.64 14.85 27.34
CA ILE A 434 -39.19 14.82 27.08
C ILE A 434 -38.45 14.35 28.34
N GLN A 435 -38.80 14.87 29.51
CA GLN A 435 -38.18 14.48 30.78
C GLN A 435 -38.38 12.99 31.06
N ARG A 436 -39.60 12.48 30.87
CA ARG A 436 -39.91 11.05 31.00
C ARG A 436 -39.11 10.20 30.03
N LYS A 437 -38.99 10.65 28.77
CA LYS A 437 -38.26 9.94 27.71
C LYS A 437 -36.76 9.86 28.01
N LEU A 438 -36.17 10.98 28.43
CA LEU A 438 -34.72 11.09 28.71
C LEU A 438 -34.33 10.64 30.13
N LYS A 439 -35.31 10.39 31.01
CA LYS A 439 -35.12 9.97 32.41
C LYS A 439 -34.19 10.93 33.19
N VAL A 440 -34.35 12.24 32.98
CA VAL A 440 -33.52 13.28 33.61
C VAL A 440 -34.14 13.70 34.95
N PRO A 441 -33.35 13.77 36.05
CA PRO A 441 -33.82 14.26 37.34
C PRO A 441 -34.39 15.68 37.26
N ASP A 442 -35.41 15.97 38.06
CA ASP A 442 -36.08 17.29 38.09
C ASP A 442 -35.09 18.45 38.31
N GLU A 443 -34.10 18.26 39.19
CA GLU A 443 -33.12 19.28 39.51
C GLU A 443 -32.32 19.72 38.29
N ASP A 444 -31.91 18.76 37.45
CA ASP A 444 -31.13 19.06 36.25
C ASP A 444 -32.01 19.55 35.11
N PHE A 445 -33.18 18.94 34.93
CA PHE A 445 -34.11 19.31 33.87
C PHE A 445 -34.66 20.73 34.05
N SER A 446 -34.84 21.21 35.29
CA SER A 446 -35.27 22.58 35.59
C SER A 446 -34.30 23.66 35.10
N LYS A 447 -33.02 23.30 34.87
CA LYS A 447 -31.97 24.21 34.37
C LYS A 447 -31.98 24.32 32.84
N TRP A 448 -32.71 23.45 32.14
CA TRP A 448 -32.70 23.37 30.68
C TRP A 448 -33.57 24.47 30.07
N LYS A 449 -33.11 25.02 28.95
CA LYS A 449 -33.91 25.97 28.15
C LYS A 449 -34.31 25.35 26.83
N PHE A 450 -35.47 25.72 26.34
CA PHE A 450 -36.07 25.13 25.14
C PHE A 450 -36.21 26.20 24.09
N ALA A 451 -35.71 25.93 22.89
CA ALA A 451 -35.71 26.90 21.81
C ALA A 451 -36.12 26.24 20.50
N TYR A 452 -36.87 26.97 19.69
CA TYR A 452 -36.99 26.71 18.27
C TYR A 452 -35.69 27.16 17.59
N ILE A 453 -34.96 26.22 16.99
CA ILE A 453 -33.75 26.57 16.25
C ILE A 453 -34.11 26.63 14.77
N SER A 454 -33.80 27.76 14.12
CA SER A 454 -33.88 27.90 12.67
C SER A 454 -32.58 28.47 12.13
N LEU A 455 -31.93 27.79 11.17
CA LEU A 455 -30.66 28.22 10.57
C LEU A 455 -29.58 28.56 11.63
N GLY A 456 -29.54 27.78 12.71
CA GLY A 456 -28.58 27.93 13.81
C GLY A 456 -28.89 29.03 14.83
N ARG A 457 -30.01 29.75 14.67
CA ARG A 457 -30.43 30.81 15.59
C ARG A 457 -31.50 30.30 16.56
N PRO A 458 -31.30 30.42 17.88
CA PRO A 458 -32.30 30.03 18.87
C PRO A 458 -33.37 31.11 19.08
N ASP A 459 -34.63 30.69 19.05
CA ASP A 459 -35.82 31.46 19.47
C ASP A 459 -36.48 30.72 20.64
N TYR A 460 -36.45 31.29 21.84
CA TYR A 460 -36.85 30.60 23.06
C TYR A 460 -38.36 30.52 23.22
N PHE A 461 -38.83 29.41 23.78
CA PHE A 461 -40.23 29.21 24.13
C PHE A 461 -40.50 29.56 25.60
N GLU A 462 -41.70 30.09 25.85
CA GLU A 462 -42.32 30.16 27.17
C GLU A 462 -43.18 28.91 27.43
N ASP A 463 -43.45 28.59 28.70
CA ASP A 463 -44.16 27.36 29.06
C ASP A 463 -45.60 27.29 28.51
N SER A 464 -46.23 28.45 28.30
CA SER A 464 -47.57 28.57 27.71
C SER A 464 -47.60 28.51 26.18
N ASP A 465 -46.45 28.53 25.52
CA ASP A 465 -46.39 28.59 24.07
C ASP A 465 -46.84 27.26 23.44
N THR A 466 -47.69 27.36 22.41
CA THR A 466 -48.07 26.22 21.58
C THR A 466 -46.96 25.91 20.59
N VAL A 467 -46.24 24.81 20.80
CA VAL A 467 -45.02 24.49 20.05
C VAL A 467 -45.32 24.27 18.56
N ALA A 468 -46.46 23.66 18.24
CA ALA A 468 -46.86 23.40 16.85
C ALA A 468 -46.99 24.66 15.99
N LEU A 469 -47.20 25.85 16.57
CA LEU A 469 -47.31 27.10 15.80
C LEU A 469 -45.98 27.56 15.18
N LYS A 470 -44.84 27.19 15.77
CA LYS A 470 -43.51 27.61 15.28
C LYS A 470 -42.98 26.73 14.15
N PHE A 471 -43.41 25.48 14.07
CA PHE A 471 -43.05 24.57 12.98
C PHE A 471 -44.00 24.81 11.80
N GLN A 472 -43.59 24.56 10.56
CA GLN A 472 -44.49 24.56 9.39
C GLN A 472 -44.83 23.13 8.95
N ARG A 473 -46.00 22.94 8.28
CA ARG A 473 -46.49 21.60 7.91
C ARG A 473 -45.72 20.91 6.79
N ASN A 474 -45.07 21.64 5.88
CA ASN A 474 -44.41 21.09 4.68
C ASN A 474 -43.12 21.85 4.31
N MET A 475 -42.00 21.54 4.96
CA MET A 475 -40.68 21.96 4.43
C MET A 475 -39.81 20.76 4.11
N TYR A 476 -39.52 20.62 2.81
CA TYR A 476 -38.47 19.79 2.26
C TYR A 476 -37.11 20.42 2.61
N GLY A 477 -36.68 20.19 3.85
CA GLY A 477 -35.45 20.77 4.42
C GLY A 477 -35.29 20.44 5.91
N ALA A 478 -35.42 19.16 6.27
CA ALA A 478 -35.49 18.63 7.65
C ALA A 478 -34.32 19.02 8.60
N TRP A 479 -33.23 19.59 8.09
CA TRP A 479 -32.03 19.95 8.89
C TRP A 479 -32.09 21.31 9.54
N GLU A 480 -32.94 22.20 9.03
CA GLU A 480 -32.84 23.62 9.34
C GLU A 480 -33.66 24.03 10.55
N GLN A 481 -34.68 23.24 10.92
CA GLN A 481 -35.64 23.54 11.98
C GLN A 481 -35.81 22.37 12.96
N TYR A 482 -35.61 22.62 14.25
CA TYR A 482 -35.73 21.61 15.30
C TYR A 482 -36.00 22.23 16.67
N LEU A 483 -36.48 21.41 17.61
CA LEU A 483 -36.57 21.78 19.01
C LEU A 483 -35.21 21.55 19.69
N GLY A 484 -34.56 22.63 20.09
CA GLY A 484 -33.28 22.62 20.78
C GLY A 484 -33.45 22.54 22.30
N LEU A 485 -32.66 21.67 22.92
CA LEU A 485 -32.53 21.52 24.36
C LEU A 485 -31.20 22.14 24.80
N GLU A 486 -31.24 23.35 25.36
CA GLU A 486 -30.04 24.04 25.86
C GLU A 486 -29.69 23.55 27.27
N HIS A 487 -28.55 22.87 27.40
CA HIS A 487 -27.99 22.48 28.68
C HIS A 487 -26.49 22.14 28.53
N PRO A 488 -25.69 22.15 29.61
CA PRO A 488 -24.29 21.74 29.53
C PRO A 488 -24.16 20.27 29.12
N ASP A 489 -23.11 19.97 28.35
CA ASP A 489 -22.71 18.60 28.06
C ASP A 489 -22.05 17.99 29.31
N THR A 490 -22.86 17.34 30.14
CA THR A 490 -22.45 16.66 31.37
C THR A 490 -22.11 15.20 31.14
N ALA A 491 -22.26 14.69 29.91
CA ALA A 491 -21.85 13.33 29.61
C ALA A 491 -20.32 13.24 29.78
N PRO A 492 -19.81 12.24 30.51
CA PRO A 492 -18.37 11.99 30.48
C PRO A 492 -18.03 11.82 29.02
N ARG A 493 -17.08 12.61 28.48
CA ARG A 493 -16.62 12.53 27.09
C ARG A 493 -16.25 11.07 26.81
N LYS A 494 -17.22 10.26 26.39
CA LYS A 494 -17.00 8.86 26.06
C LYS A 494 -15.98 8.92 24.94
N ALA A 495 -14.96 8.08 24.99
CA ALA A 495 -13.86 8.01 24.03
C ALA A 495 -14.30 7.71 22.57
N HIS A 496 -15.60 7.83 22.25
CA HIS A 496 -16.19 7.67 20.93
C HIS A 496 -15.90 8.83 19.97
N THR A 497 -15.40 9.98 20.44
CA THR A 497 -14.89 11.05 19.56
C THR A 497 -13.51 10.76 18.97
N ILE A 498 -12.80 9.71 19.41
CA ILE A 498 -11.49 9.33 18.81
C ILE A 498 -11.68 8.49 17.53
N ASN A 499 -12.86 7.93 17.28
CA ASN A 499 -13.12 7.08 16.11
C ASN A 499 -13.64 7.81 14.87
N GLN A 500 -13.96 9.11 14.94
CA GLN A 500 -14.39 9.86 13.75
C GLN A 500 -13.24 10.21 12.79
N ASN A 501 -11.98 10.08 13.23
CA ASN A 501 -10.78 10.42 12.42
C ASN A 501 -9.72 9.30 12.36
N ARG A 502 -10.08 8.05 12.68
CA ARG A 502 -9.16 6.93 12.52
C ARG A 502 -9.79 5.89 11.61
N HIS A 503 -9.09 5.59 10.51
CA HIS A 503 -9.23 4.34 9.79
C HIS A 503 -9.22 3.20 10.81
N SER A 504 -10.40 2.70 11.15
CA SER A 504 -10.53 1.51 11.98
C SER A 504 -10.29 0.35 11.04
N PHE A 505 -9.05 -0.14 11.03
CA PHE A 505 -8.72 -1.42 10.44
C PHE A 505 -9.69 -2.46 11.01
N GLU A 506 -10.43 -3.13 10.12
CA GLU A 506 -11.47 -4.10 10.46
C GLU A 506 -10.88 -5.13 11.43
N ARG A 507 -11.50 -5.31 12.60
CA ARG A 507 -11.19 -6.44 13.47
C ARG A 507 -11.97 -7.66 12.94
N PRO A 508 -11.34 -8.79 12.64
CA PRO A 508 -12.05 -10.02 12.34
C PRO A 508 -12.86 -10.45 13.56
N VAL A 509 -14.13 -10.81 13.31
CA VAL A 509 -15.05 -11.34 14.33
C VAL A 509 -14.59 -12.75 14.68
N LYS A 510 -14.09 -12.94 15.90
CA LYS A 510 -13.87 -14.27 16.47
C LYS A 510 -15.23 -14.88 16.85
N ILE A 511 -15.64 -15.92 16.13
CA ILE A 511 -16.70 -16.82 16.61
C ILE A 511 -16.01 -17.86 17.49
N TYR A 512 -16.32 -17.86 18.78
CA TYR A 512 -15.99 -18.97 19.66
C TYR A 512 -16.99 -20.09 19.37
N ASN A 513 -16.50 -21.26 18.96
CA ASN A 513 -17.28 -22.49 19.00
C ASN A 513 -17.38 -23.01 20.42
#